data_AF-B3XN08-F1
#
_entry.id   AF-B3XN08-F1
#
_cell.length_a   1.000
_cell.length_b   1.000
_cell.length_c   1.000
_cell.angle_alpha   90.00
_cell.angle_beta   90.00
_cell.angle_gamma   90.00
#
_symmetry.space_group_name_H-M   'P 1'
#
loop_
_entity.id
_entity.type
_entity.pdbx_description
1 polymer ?
#
loop_
_entity_poly.entity_id
_entity_poly.type
_entity_poly.pdbx_seq_one_letter_code
_entity_poly.pdbx_strand_id
1 'polypeptide(L)'
;MVVNIYDTANELSRQLRETQEYQGLQKAFEALKADSDTFDTFKKFQQAQADAQHKQMTGQQPTDNEIKNIQNLAKEVSGKKVVQDLMNQERQVDSMLQQLNKTITSPIQDLYSEVMPKMPGQE
;
A
#
# COMPACT_ATOMS: atom_id res chain seq x y z
N MET A 1 1.44 19.71 30.16
CA MET A 1 1.05 19.91 28.76
C MET A 1 0.37 18.64 28.30
N VAL A 2 -0.86 18.71 27.79
CA VAL A 2 -1.53 17.54 27.21
C VAL A 2 -0.87 17.30 25.86
N VAL A 3 -0.31 16.10 25.66
CA VAL A 3 0.24 15.71 24.35
C VAL A 3 -0.94 15.45 23.42
N ASN A 4 -1.07 16.26 22.37
CA ASN A 4 -2.05 16.02 21.32
C ASN A 4 -1.42 15.16 20.22
N ILE A 5 -1.74 13.87 20.21
CA ILE A 5 -1.19 12.91 19.25
C ILE A 5 -1.53 13.26 17.79
N TYR A 6 -2.63 13.99 17.55
CA TYR A 6 -3.02 14.42 16.21
C TYR A 6 -2.06 15.46 15.63
N ASP A 7 -1.43 16.31 16.46
CA ASP A 7 -0.42 17.26 15.99
C ASP A 7 0.83 16.51 15.53
N THR A 8 1.25 15.49 16.28
CA THR A 8 2.34 14.59 15.88
C THR A 8 1.99 13.81 14.61
N ALA A 9 0.75 13.34 14.45
CA ALA A 9 0.32 12.66 13.24
C ALA A 9 0.33 13.58 12.00
N ASN A 10 -0.04 14.85 12.17
CA ASN A 10 0.04 15.86 11.11
C ASN A 10 1.49 16.14 10.72
N GLU A 11 2.38 16.27 11.71
CA GLU A 11 3.81 16.46 11.45
C GLU A 11 4.42 15.21 10.78
N LEU A 12 4.06 14.00 11.21
CA LEU A 12 4.47 12.75 10.56
C LEU A 12 4.02 12.71 9.09
N SER A 13 2.78 13.11 8.79
CA SER A 13 2.26 13.20 7.42
C SER A 13 3.05 14.19 6.56
N ARG A 14 3.48 15.32 7.14
CA ARG A 14 4.33 16.29 6.47
C ARG A 14 5.73 15.71 6.21
N GLN A 15 6.37 15.16 7.23
CA GLN A 15 7.70 14.56 7.13
C GLN A 15 7.74 13.38 6.18
N LEU A 16 6.67 12.58 6.13
CA LEU A 16 6.51 11.49 5.18
C LEU A 16 6.74 11.96 3.74
N ARG A 17 6.26 13.15 3.37
CA ARG A 17 6.44 13.71 2.02
C ARG A 17 7.88 14.09 1.71
N GLU A 18 8.68 14.33 2.74
CA GLU A 18 10.10 14.69 2.64
C GLU A 18 11.00 13.44 2.60
N THR A 19 10.46 12.25 2.90
CA THR A 19 11.21 10.98 2.87
C THR A 19 11.65 10.60 1.45
N GLN A 20 12.76 9.86 1.36
CA GLN A 20 13.27 9.38 0.07
C GLN A 20 12.30 8.36 -0.55
N GLU A 21 11.65 7.56 0.27
CA GLU A 21 10.66 6.56 -0.09
C GLU A 21 9.45 7.23 -0.77
N TYR A 22 8.89 8.29 -0.17
CA TYR A 22 7.77 9.01 -0.78
C TYR A 22 8.19 9.75 -2.05
N GLN A 23 9.34 10.41 -2.05
CA GLN A 23 9.85 11.10 -3.24
C GLN A 23 10.14 10.12 -4.39
N GLY A 24 10.64 8.92 -4.07
CA GLY A 24 10.85 7.83 -5.02
C GLY A 24 9.53 7.34 -5.61
N LEU A 25 8.53 7.12 -4.77
CA LEU A 25 7.17 6.78 -5.20
C LEU A 25 6.57 7.85 -6.11
N GLN A 26 6.68 9.13 -5.73
CA GLN A 26 6.18 10.24 -6.53
C GLN A 26 6.82 10.26 -7.92
N LYS A 27 8.15 10.13 -8.00
CA LYS A 27 8.89 10.10 -9.29
C LYS A 27 8.49 8.91 -10.15
N ALA A 28 8.36 7.72 -9.57
CA ALA A 28 7.93 6.53 -10.30
C ALA A 28 6.50 6.68 -10.85
N PHE A 29 5.61 7.33 -10.07
CA PHE A 29 4.25 7.62 -10.51
C PHE A 29 4.20 8.67 -11.62
N GLU A 30 5.04 9.70 -11.56
CA GLU A 30 5.19 10.68 -12.64
C GLU A 30 5.73 10.03 -13.92
N ALA A 31 6.72 9.13 -13.80
CA ALA A 31 7.26 8.36 -14.92
C ALA A 31 6.19 7.45 -15.56
N LEU A 32 5.36 6.79 -14.75
CA LEU A 32 4.23 6.01 -15.24
C LEU A 32 3.26 6.90 -16.02
N LYS A 33 2.89 8.07 -15.47
CA LYS A 33 1.97 9.01 -16.13
C LYS A 33 2.50 9.55 -17.46
N ALA A 34 3.82 9.70 -17.58
CA ALA A 34 4.45 10.15 -18.81
C ALA A 34 4.35 9.11 -19.94
N ASP A 35 4.24 7.83 -19.61
CA ASP A 35 3.95 6.74 -20.54
C ASP A 35 2.43 6.54 -20.66
N SER A 36 1.81 7.27 -21.59
CA SER A 36 0.34 7.29 -21.74
C SER A 36 -0.26 5.91 -22.02
N ASP A 37 0.42 5.07 -22.80
CA ASP A 37 -0.04 3.70 -23.12
C ASP A 37 -0.08 2.85 -21.84
N THR A 38 1.03 2.83 -21.11
CA THR A 38 1.15 2.04 -19.90
C THR A 38 0.25 2.58 -18.79
N PHE A 39 0.09 3.91 -18.68
CA PHE A 39 -0.81 4.54 -17.72
C PHE A 39 -2.27 4.21 -17.97
N ASP A 40 -2.71 4.17 -19.23
CA ASP A 40 -4.09 3.80 -19.58
C ASP A 40 -4.38 2.33 -19.25
N THR A 41 -3.46 1.41 -19.56
CA THR A 41 -3.61 0.00 -19.15
C THR A 41 -3.58 -0.14 -17.63
N PHE A 42 -2.72 0.59 -16.92
CA PHE A 42 -2.67 0.60 -15.46
C PHE A 42 -3.98 1.11 -14.84
N LYS A 43 -4.57 2.17 -15.38
CA LYS A 43 -5.88 2.67 -14.94
C LYS A 43 -6.99 1.63 -15.14
N LYS A 44 -7.03 0.99 -16.31
CA LYS A 44 -8.00 -0.09 -16.58
C LYS A 44 -7.85 -1.25 -15.60
N PHE A 45 -6.61 -1.63 -15.29
CA PHE A 45 -6.32 -2.66 -14.30
C PHE A 45 -6.86 -2.27 -12.91
N GLN A 46 -6.54 -1.07 -12.43
CA GLN A 46 -6.98 -0.59 -11.12
C GLN A 46 -8.51 -0.50 -11.01
N GLN A 47 -9.17 -0.02 -12.07
CA GLN A 47 -10.63 0.06 -12.11
C GLN A 47 -11.26 -1.34 -12.07
N ALA A 48 -10.78 -2.27 -12.90
CA ALA A 48 -11.29 -3.63 -12.93
C ALA A 48 -11.07 -4.37 -11.60
N GLN A 49 -9.93 -4.13 -10.93
CA GLN A 49 -9.65 -4.68 -9.60
C GLN A 49 -10.62 -4.10 -8.55
N ALA A 50 -10.83 -2.78 -8.54
CA ALA A 50 -11.74 -2.12 -7.60
C ALA A 50 -13.19 -2.61 -7.78
N ASP A 51 -13.65 -2.74 -9.03
CA ASP A 51 -14.98 -3.27 -9.34
C ASP A 51 -15.14 -4.71 -8.85
N ALA A 52 -14.14 -5.57 -9.07
CA ALA A 52 -14.15 -6.94 -8.59
C ALA A 52 -14.17 -7.00 -7.05
N GLN A 53 -13.40 -6.16 -6.37
CA GLN A 53 -13.39 -6.09 -4.91
C GLN A 53 -14.73 -5.59 -4.37
N HIS A 54 -15.34 -4.59 -5.02
CA HIS A 54 -16.67 -4.10 -4.66
C HIS A 54 -17.75 -5.17 -4.81
N LYS A 55 -17.70 -5.96 -5.89
CA LYS A 55 -18.59 -7.12 -6.06
C LYS A 55 -18.43 -8.11 -4.91
N GLN A 56 -17.20 -8.49 -4.58
CA GLN A 56 -16.94 -9.40 -3.47
C GLN A 56 -17.48 -8.86 -2.14
N MET A 57 -17.31 -7.57 -1.87
CA MET A 57 -17.86 -6.91 -0.67
C MET A 57 -19.39 -6.91 -0.63
N THR A 58 -20.04 -6.81 -1.79
CA THR A 58 -21.51 -6.82 -1.90
C THR A 58 -22.09 -8.24 -2.01
N GLY A 59 -21.26 -9.29 -1.85
CA GLY A 59 -21.66 -10.69 -1.95
C GLY A 59 -21.83 -11.20 -3.38
N GLN A 60 -21.44 -10.41 -4.37
CA GLN A 60 -21.45 -10.80 -5.79
C GLN A 60 -20.09 -11.41 -6.16
N GLN A 61 -20.10 -12.51 -6.90
CA GLN A 61 -18.86 -13.07 -7.45
C GLN A 61 -18.52 -12.37 -8.78
N PRO A 62 -17.28 -11.91 -8.97
CA PRO A 62 -16.79 -11.49 -10.29
C PRO A 62 -16.95 -12.64 -11.29
N THR A 63 -17.37 -12.32 -12.51
CA THR A 63 -17.52 -13.33 -13.56
C THR A 63 -16.15 -13.81 -14.07
N ASP A 64 -16.10 -14.99 -14.69
CA ASP A 64 -14.86 -15.51 -15.28
C ASP A 64 -14.23 -14.57 -16.32
N ASN A 65 -15.07 -13.85 -17.08
CA ASN A 65 -14.60 -12.86 -18.05
C ASN A 65 -13.94 -11.66 -17.37
N GLU A 66 -14.47 -11.21 -16.24
CA GLU A 66 -13.89 -10.12 -15.45
C GLU A 66 -12.57 -10.55 -14.81
N ILE A 67 -12.51 -11.76 -14.24
CA ILE A 67 -11.28 -12.32 -13.69
C ILE A 67 -10.21 -12.45 -14.79
N LYS A 68 -10.56 -12.98 -15.97
CA LYS A 68 -9.65 -13.07 -17.12
C LYS A 68 -9.18 -11.69 -17.58
N ASN A 69 -10.08 -10.71 -17.66
CA ASN A 69 -9.72 -9.35 -18.03
C ASN A 69 -8.70 -8.75 -17.05
N ILE A 70 -8.94 -8.87 -15.74
CA ILE A 70 -8.01 -8.42 -14.70
C ILE A 70 -6.65 -9.12 -14.84
N GLN A 71 -6.63 -10.43 -15.05
CA GLN A 71 -5.38 -11.19 -15.24
C GLN A 71 -4.60 -10.76 -16.48
N ASN A 72 -5.30 -10.47 -17.59
CA ASN A 72 -4.66 -10.01 -18.82
C ASN A 72 -4.07 -8.61 -18.64
N LEU A 73 -4.84 -7.69 -18.07
CA LEU A 73 -4.37 -6.34 -17.75
C LEU A 73 -3.18 -6.40 -16.78
N ALA A 74 -3.23 -7.26 -15.76
CA ALA A 74 -2.13 -7.48 -14.82
C ALA A 74 -0.85 -7.96 -15.51
N LYS A 75 -0.96 -8.92 -16.45
CA LYS A 75 0.20 -9.40 -17.23
C LYS A 75 0.78 -8.30 -18.12
N GLU A 76 -0.08 -7.50 -18.74
CA GLU A 76 0.34 -6.41 -19.63
C GLU A 76 1.10 -5.33 -18.86
N VAL A 77 0.58 -4.91 -17.70
CA VAL A 77 1.23 -3.85 -16.89
C VAL A 77 2.45 -4.37 -16.13
N SER A 78 2.43 -5.61 -15.61
CA SER A 78 3.56 -6.16 -14.83
C SER A 78 4.85 -6.37 -15.65
N GLY A 79 4.73 -6.49 -16.97
CA GLY A 79 5.88 -6.56 -17.88
C GLY A 79 6.55 -5.21 -18.16
N LYS A 80 5.92 -4.10 -17.79
CA LYS A 80 6.41 -2.75 -18.09
C LYS A 80 7.36 -2.29 -16.98
N LYS A 81 8.57 -1.88 -17.36
CA LYS A 81 9.59 -1.43 -16.40
C LYS A 81 9.10 -0.31 -15.49
N VAL A 82 8.37 0.67 -16.03
CA VAL A 82 7.80 1.79 -15.27
C VAL A 82 6.82 1.34 -14.18
N VAL A 83 6.09 0.24 -14.41
CA VAL A 83 5.16 -0.34 -13.42
C VAL A 83 5.94 -1.14 -12.38
N GLN A 84 6.97 -1.89 -12.78
CA GLN A 84 7.85 -2.60 -11.85
C GLN A 84 8.55 -1.62 -10.91
N ASP A 85 9.06 -0.51 -11.45
CA ASP A 85 9.71 0.55 -10.68
C ASP A 85 8.71 1.19 -9.69
N LEU A 86 7.47 1.47 -10.11
CA LEU A 86 6.41 1.93 -9.21
C LEU A 86 6.16 0.92 -8.07
N MET A 87 5.94 -0.34 -8.40
CA MET A 87 5.69 -1.39 -7.40
C MET A 87 6.85 -1.55 -6.42
N ASN A 88 8.08 -1.38 -6.88
CA ASN A 88 9.26 -1.41 -6.00
C ASN A 88 9.24 -0.24 -5.00
N GLN A 89 8.92 0.97 -5.47
CA GLN A 89 8.82 2.16 -4.62
C GLN A 89 7.65 2.05 -3.63
N GLU A 90 6.49 1.55 -4.08
CA GLU A 90 5.34 1.29 -3.19
C GLU A 90 5.70 0.33 -2.06
N ARG A 91 6.46 -0.74 -2.34
CA ARG A 91 6.92 -1.67 -1.29
C ARG A 91 7.84 -1.02 -0.27
N GLN A 92 8.69 -0.07 -0.68
CA GLN A 92 9.56 0.65 0.25
C GLN A 92 8.75 1.54 1.18
N VAL A 93 7.78 2.28 0.63
CA VAL A 93 6.84 3.08 1.41
C VAL A 93 6.04 2.21 2.37
N ASP A 94 5.50 1.08 1.90
CA ASP A 94 4.74 0.15 2.74
C ASP A 94 5.60 -0.40 3.90
N SER A 95 6.83 -0.82 3.63
CA SER A 95 7.75 -1.29 4.66
C SER A 95 8.02 -0.23 5.74
N MET A 96 8.27 1.01 5.32
CA MET A 96 8.44 2.14 6.25
C MET A 96 7.16 2.38 7.08
N LEU A 97 5.98 2.36 6.45
CA LEU A 97 4.70 2.55 7.15
C LEU A 97 4.41 1.41 8.14
N GLN A 98 4.75 0.16 7.80
CA GLN A 98 4.62 -0.96 8.73
C GLN A 98 5.54 -0.80 9.94
N GLN A 99 6.79 -0.36 9.74
CA GLN A 99 7.71 -0.06 10.84
C GLN A 99 7.17 1.06 11.72
N LEU A 100 6.68 2.16 11.13
CA LEU A 100 6.05 3.26 11.87
C LEU A 100 4.84 2.79 12.66
N ASN A 101 3.94 1.99 12.06
CA ASN A 101 2.77 1.45 12.73
C ASN A 101 3.16 0.56 13.92
N LYS A 102 4.19 -0.28 13.76
CA LYS A 102 4.74 -1.09 14.85
C LYS A 102 5.27 -0.20 15.99
N THR A 103 6.02 0.86 15.68
CA THR A 103 6.51 1.80 16.68
C THR A 103 5.38 2.52 17.41
N ILE A 104 4.38 3.02 16.67
CA ILE A 104 3.22 3.74 17.23
C ILE A 104 2.39 2.82 18.14
N THR A 105 2.27 1.54 17.79
CA THR A 105 1.44 0.56 18.52
C THR A 105 2.22 -0.23 19.57
N SER A 106 3.56 -0.12 19.63
CA SER A 106 4.40 -0.82 20.62
C SER A 106 3.92 -0.63 22.07
N PRO A 107 3.56 0.59 22.52
CA PRO A 107 3.10 0.79 23.91
C PRO A 107 1.85 -0.03 24.25
N ILE A 108 0.99 -0.33 23.27
CA ILE A 108 -0.17 -1.19 23.45
C ILE A 108 0.29 -2.64 23.65
N GLN A 109 1.23 -3.10 22.82
CA GLN A 109 1.81 -4.45 22.92
C GLN A 109 2.52 -4.66 24.26
N ASP A 110 3.25 -3.64 24.73
CA ASP A 110 3.96 -3.65 26.02
C ASP A 110 2.96 -3.79 27.17
N LEU A 111 1.87 -3.02 27.17
CA LEU A 111 0.81 -3.11 28.17
C LEU A 111 0.18 -4.52 28.25
N TYR A 112 -0.09 -5.16 27.11
CA TYR A 112 -0.62 -6.53 27.09
C TYR A 112 0.42 -7.57 27.53
N SER A 113 1.71 -7.33 27.25
CA SER A 113 2.82 -8.21 27.63
C SER A 113 3.12 -8.18 29.13
N GLU A 114 2.79 -7.08 29.82
CA GLU A 114 2.89 -6.99 31.28
C GLU A 114 1.84 -7.85 32.00
N VAL A 115 0.66 -8.03 31.38
CA VAL A 115 -0.48 -8.76 31.97
C VAL A 115 -0.52 -10.22 31.55
N MET A 116 -0.04 -10.55 30.34
CA MET A 116 0.00 -11.92 29.83
C MET A 116 1.45 -12.42 29.76
N PRO A 117 1.83 -13.47 30.53
CA PRO A 117 3.16 -14.04 30.41
C PRO A 117 3.38 -14.59 29.00
N LYS A 118 4.58 -14.37 28.44
CA LYS A 118 4.97 -14.93 27.14
C LYS A 118 4.70 -16.44 27.14
N MET A 119 3.84 -16.90 26.23
CA MET A 119 3.63 -18.34 26.04
C MET A 119 4.96 -18.99 25.62
N PRO A 120 5.36 -20.12 26.24
CA PRO A 120 6.58 -20.80 25.85
C PRO A 120 6.42 -21.35 24.42
N GLY A 121 7.27 -20.94 23.48
CA GLY A 121 7.34 -21.53 22.14
C GLY A 121 7.22 -20.59 20.93
N GLN A 122 7.45 -19.29 21.07
CA GLN A 122 7.73 -18.41 19.92
C GLN A 122 9.15 -17.86 20.04
N GLU A 123 10.11 -18.64 19.54
CA GLU A 123 11.45 -18.19 19.14
C GLU A 123 11.46 -17.96 17.61
#